data_AF-Q3Z806-F1
#
_entry.id   AF-Q3Z806-F1
#
_cell.length_a   1.000
_cell.length_b   1.000
_cell.length_c   1.000
_cell.angle_alpha   90.00
_cell.angle_beta   90.00
_cell.angle_gamma   90.00
#
_symmetry.space_group_name_H-M   'P 1'
#
loop_
_entity.id
_entity.type
_entity.pdbx_description
1 polymer ?
#
loop_
_entity_poly.entity_id
_entity_poly.type
_entity_poly.pdbx_seq_one_letter_code
_entity_poly.pdbx_strand_id
1 'polypeptide(L)'
;MAPRFLKGQRVKILSVRLANMTSKYPEIDKYVSETGIIIEDYFVRYMDPKNEKPPITSYMYSIKLDTTRRLITVAEDALEIYLG
;
A
#
# COMPACT_ATOMS: atom_id res chain seq x y z
N MET A 1 -14.64 -3.83 7.27
CA MET A 1 -13.22 -4.12 7.55
C MET A 1 -12.66 -2.90 8.25
N ALA A 2 -11.72 -3.08 9.17
CA ALA A 2 -10.96 -1.98 9.78
C ALA A 2 -9.59 -1.89 9.09
N PRO A 3 -8.97 -0.70 8.99
CA PRO A 3 -7.63 -0.57 8.43
C PRO A 3 -6.63 -1.31 9.34
N ARG A 4 -5.67 -2.03 8.74
CA ARG A 4 -4.60 -2.71 9.46
C ARG A 4 -3.62 -1.74 10.11
N PHE A 5 -3.44 -0.57 9.51
CA PHE A 5 -2.51 0.45 9.97
C PHE A 5 -3.24 1.76 10.30
N LEU A 6 -2.65 2.56 11.17
CA LEU A 6 -3.19 3.84 11.64
C LEU A 6 -2.29 5.00 11.26
N LYS A 7 -2.89 6.18 11.12
CA LYS A 7 -2.17 7.44 10.94
C LYS A 7 -1.11 7.62 12.02
N GLY A 8 0.08 8.06 11.62
CA GLY A 8 1.23 8.25 12.48
C GLY A 8 2.10 7.02 12.68
N GLN A 9 1.65 5.83 12.26
CA GLN A 9 2.50 4.63 12.31
C GLN A 9 3.60 4.68 11.27
N ARG A 10 4.77 4.16 11.66
CA ARG A 10 5.91 3.99 10.78
C ARG A 10 5.83 2.63 10.10
N VAL A 11 6.03 2.62 8.80
CA VAL A 11 5.93 1.44 7.96
C VAL A 11 7.10 1.35 7.01
N LYS A 12 7.35 0.14 6.52
CA LYS A 12 8.31 -0.15 5.45
C LYS A 12 7.55 -0.69 4.24
N ILE A 13 8.01 -0.29 3.05
CA ILE A 13 7.41 -0.70 1.78
C ILE A 13 7.99 -2.04 1.35
N LEU A 14 7.12 -2.97 1.00
CA LEU A 14 7.44 -4.31 0.56
C LEU A 14 7.18 -4.49 -0.94
N SER A 15 7.98 -5.36 -1.56
CA SER A 15 7.67 -5.85 -2.91
C SER A 15 6.66 -6.99 -2.78
N VAL A 16 5.52 -6.84 -3.45
CA VAL A 16 4.49 -7.88 -3.54
C VAL A 16 4.57 -8.50 -4.93
N ARG A 17 4.71 -9.82 -5.01
CA ARG A 17 4.80 -10.54 -6.29
C ARG A 17 3.58 -11.41 -6.52
N LEU A 18 3.16 -11.48 -7.77
CA LEU A 18 2.16 -12.43 -8.25
C LEU A 18 2.78 -13.85 -8.38
N ALA A 19 1.94 -14.86 -8.59
CA ALA A 19 2.39 -16.26 -8.74
C ALA A 19 3.38 -16.45 -9.90
N ASN A 20 3.33 -15.59 -10.92
CA ASN A 20 4.25 -15.59 -12.06
C ASN A 20 5.53 -14.74 -11.80
N MET A 21 5.84 -14.42 -10.54
CA MET A 21 7.00 -13.61 -10.11
C MET A 21 7.00 -12.15 -10.58
N THR A 22 5.94 -11.68 -11.24
CA THR A 22 5.81 -10.28 -11.66
C THR A 22 5.44 -9.42 -10.45
N SER A 23 5.99 -8.20 -10.36
CA SER A 23 5.58 -7.25 -9.31
C SER A 23 4.10 -6.91 -9.47
N LYS A 24 3.35 -7.03 -8.37
CA LYS A 24 1.94 -6.68 -8.30
C LYS A 24 1.74 -5.17 -8.40
N TYR A 25 2.71 -4.38 -7.92
CA TYR A 25 2.68 -2.92 -7.90
C TYR A 25 4.00 -2.33 -8.46
N PRO A 26 4.22 -2.38 -9.79
CA PRO A 26 5.46 -1.93 -10.41
C PRO A 26 5.80 -0.45 -10.12
N GLU A 27 4.79 0.39 -9.90
CA GLU A 27 4.93 1.83 -9.67
C GLU A 27 5.60 2.19 -8.33
N ILE A 28 5.53 1.28 -7.35
CA ILE A 28 6.14 1.47 -6.02
C ILE A 28 7.46 0.70 -5.86
N ASP A 29 7.88 -0.12 -6.82
CA ASP A 29 9.09 -0.96 -6.71
C ASP A 29 10.36 -0.15 -6.41
N LYS A 30 10.46 1.07 -6.95
CA LYS A 30 11.55 2.03 -6.67
C LYS A 30 11.64 2.50 -5.22
N TYR A 31 10.60 2.26 -4.41
CA TYR A 31 10.53 2.63 -3.00
C TYR A 31 10.59 1.42 -2.07
N VAL A 32 10.80 0.20 -2.61
CA VAL A 32 10.91 -1.01 -1.80
C VAL A 32 12.06 -0.85 -0.80
N SER A 33 11.79 -1.26 0.44
CA SER A 33 12.65 -1.06 1.62
C SER A 33 12.76 0.37 2.15
N GLU A 34 12.19 1.37 1.48
CA GLU A 34 12.05 2.70 2.07
C GLU A 34 11.04 2.66 3.23
N THR A 35 11.29 3.52 4.21
CA THR A 35 10.42 3.69 5.37
C THR A 35 9.71 5.03 5.29
N GLY A 36 8.55 5.11 5.96
CA GLY A 36 7.78 6.34 6.03
C GLY A 36 6.70 6.29 7.08
N ILE A 37 5.99 7.40 7.21
CA ILE A 37 4.89 7.55 8.17
C ILE A 37 3.56 7.62 7.42
N ILE A 38 2.57 6.89 7.89
CA ILE A 38 1.21 6.96 7.37
C ILE A 38 0.60 8.31 7.73
N ILE A 39 0.12 9.02 6.73
CA ILE A 39 -0.53 10.32 6.87
C ILE A 39 -2.05 10.20 6.80
N GLU A 40 -2.55 9.25 6.01
CA GLU A 40 -3.97 9.03 5.75
C GLU A 40 -4.21 7.61 5.21
N ASP A 41 -5.41 7.09 5.45
CA ASP A 41 -5.91 5.81 4.95
C ASP A 41 -7.19 6.01 4.13
N TYR A 42 -7.38 5.20 3.10
CA TYR A 42 -8.55 5.24 2.22
C TYR A 42 -9.07 3.83 1.99
N PHE A 43 -10.38 3.66 2.09
CA PHE A 43 -11.03 2.42 1.68
C PHE A 43 -11.46 2.51 0.23
N VAL A 44 -10.88 1.68 -0.62
CA VAL A 44 -11.19 1.63 -2.06
C VAL A 44 -12.02 0.40 -2.35
N ARG A 45 -13.15 0.61 -3.04
CA ARG A 45 -13.99 -0.46 -3.58
C ARG A 45 -14.01 -0.35 -5.10
N TYR A 46 -13.30 -1.25 -5.77
CA TYR A 46 -13.35 -1.37 -7.22
C TYR A 46 -14.47 -2.33 -7.62
N MET A 47 -15.43 -1.84 -8.41
CA MET A 47 -16.45 -2.67 -9.04
C MET A 47 -16.02 -2.99 -10.47
N ASP A 48 -16.14 -4.27 -10.83
CA ASP A 48 -15.98 -4.67 -12.23
C ASP A 48 -17.11 -4.02 -13.05
N PRO A 49 -16.81 -3.25 -14.11
CA PRO A 49 -17.84 -2.56 -14.89
C PRO A 49 -18.90 -3.49 -15.49
N LYS A 50 -18.55 -4.76 -15.72
CA LYS A 50 -19.44 -5.79 -16.27
C LYS A 50 -20.10 -6.64 -15.19
N ASN A 51 -19.81 -6.39 -13.92
CA ASN A 51 -20.24 -7.18 -12.76
C ASN A 51 -19.88 -8.68 -12.86
N GLU A 52 -18.87 -9.03 -13.66
CA GLU A 52 -18.44 -10.43 -13.85
C GLU A 52 -17.62 -10.94 -12.67
N LYS A 53 -17.05 -10.03 -11.87
CA LYS A 53 -16.20 -10.34 -10.71
C LYS A 53 -16.73 -9.66 -9.45
N PRO A 54 -16.58 -10.29 -8.28
CA PRO A 54 -16.91 -9.64 -7.02
C PRO A 54 -16.06 -8.36 -6.85
N PRO A 55 -16.62 -7.32 -6.23
CA PRO A 55 -15.91 -6.08 -6.02
C PRO A 55 -14.66 -6.32 -5.17
N ILE A 56 -13.53 -5.77 -5.62
CA ILE A 56 -12.28 -5.83 -4.87
C ILE A 56 -12.30 -4.66 -3.89
N THR A 57 -12.20 -4.97 -2.61
CA THR A 57 -12.07 -3.99 -1.54
C THR A 57 -10.67 -4.05 -0.95
N SER A 58 -10.00 -2.90 -0.86
CA SER A 58 -8.69 -2.81 -0.23
C SER A 58 -8.50 -1.47 0.45
N TYR A 59 -7.71 -1.45 1.53
CA TYR A 59 -7.20 -0.21 2.08
C TYR A 59 -5.94 0.24 1.31
N MET A 60 -5.87 1.54 1.06
CA MET A 60 -4.69 2.21 0.54
C MET A 60 -4.24 3.26 1.55
N TYR A 61 -2.95 3.53 1.60
CA TYR A 61 -2.36 4.44 2.58
C TYR A 61 -1.50 5.48 1.87
N SER A 62 -1.70 6.76 2.24
CA SER A 62 -0.80 7.84 1.89
C SER A 62 0.37 7.85 2.87
N ILE A 63 1.58 7.66 2.35
CA ILE A 63 2.81 7.54 3.14
C ILE A 63 3.74 8.69 2.79
N LYS A 64 4.23 9.38 3.82
CA LYS A 64 5.32 10.34 3.68
C LYS A 64 6.64 9.60 3.90
N LEU A 65 7.40 9.45 2.82
CA LEU A 65 8.68 8.76 2.82
C LEU A 65 9.74 9.53 3.62
N ASP A 66 10.59 8.81 4.33
CA ASP A 66 11.60 9.42 5.20
C ASP A 66 12.74 10.06 4.41
N THR A 67 13.26 9.36 3.39
CA THR A 67 14.43 9.81 2.61
C THR A 67 14.06 10.98 1.70
N THR A 68 13.01 10.81 0.91
CA THR A 68 12.66 11.79 -0.14
C THR A 68 11.62 12.81 0.30
N ARG A 69 10.98 12.63 1.46
CA ARG A 69 9.82 13.41 1.94
C ARG A 69 8.63 13.43 0.97
N ARG A 70 8.65 12.60 -0.08
CA ARG A 70 7.56 12.47 -1.04
C ARG A 70 6.37 11.76 -0.41
N LEU A 71 5.19 12.14 -0.86
CA LEU A 71 3.96 11.43 -0.57
C LEU A 71 3.73 10.41 -1.69
N ILE A 72 3.46 9.17 -1.30
CA ILE A 72 3.08 8.11 -2.21
C ILE A 72 1.85 7.38 -1.67
N THR A 73 1.13 6.70 -2.54
CA THR A 73 0.00 5.85 -2.16
C THR A 73 0.40 4.39 -2.32
N VAL A 74 0.19 3.58 -1.28
CA VAL A 74 0.58 2.18 -1.24
C VAL A 74 -0.58 1.32 -0.74
N ALA A 75 -0.78 0.15 -1.35
CA ALA A 75 -1.79 -0.81 -0.91
C ALA A 75 -1.42 -1.47 0.43
N GLU A 76 -2.41 -1.83 1.23
CA GLU A 76 -2.21 -2.44 2.57
C GLU A 76 -1.27 -3.65 2.59
N ASP A 77 -1.32 -4.49 1.56
CA ASP A 77 -0.52 -5.72 1.46
C ASP A 77 0.94 -5.48 1.08
N ALA A 78 1.29 -4.27 0.66
CA ALA A 78 2.66 -3.84 0.36
C ALA A 78 3.32 -3.10 1.53
N LEU A 79 2.77 -3.23 2.75
CA LEU A 79 3.27 -2.56 3.94
C LEU A 79 3.50 -3.54 5.09
N GLU A 80 4.52 -3.23 5.89
CA GLU A 80 4.74 -3.84 7.20
C GLU A 80 5.03 -2.77 8.25
N ILE A 81 4.69 -3.07 9.51
CA ILE A 81 5.06 -2.19 10.64
C ILE A 81 6.58 -2.17 10.74
N TYR A 82 7.16 -0.97 10.80
CA TYR A 82 8.58 -0.79 11.03
C TYR A 82 8.81 -0.30 12.46
N LEU A 83 9.49 -1.11 13.28
CA LEU A 83 9.68 -0.86 14.71
C LEU A 83 11.03 -0.18 15.06
N GLY A 84 11.89 0.08 14.07
CA GLY A 84 13.24 0.60 14.31
C GLY A 84 14.25 -0.51 14.47
#